data_AF-A0A2N8NAH3-F1
#
_entry.id   AF-A0A2N8NAH3-F1
#
_cell.length_a   1.000
_cell.length_b   1.000
_cell.length_c   1.000
_cell.angle_alpha   90.00
_cell.angle_beta   90.00
_cell.angle_gamma   90.00
#
_symmetry.space_group_name_H-M   'P 1'
#
loop_
_entity.id
_entity.type
_entity.pdbx_description
1 polymer ?
#
loop_
_entity_poly.entity_id
_entity_poly.type
_entity_poly.pdbx_seq_one_letter_code
_entity_poly.pdbx_strand_id
1 'polypeptide(L)'
;VIGSHLGRPKAVDDKYSLRHIRQHVAKLLGVDVQFASDCVGQEAALKASALQPGEVLLLENLRFHAEEEGKPRGLPDDATDEMKAAAKKEMKTKQR
;
A
#
# COMPACT_ATOMS: atom_id res chain seq x y z
N VAL A 1 -2.54 12.87 5.86
CA VAL A 1 -2.43 11.43 5.56
C VAL A 1 -1.09 11.16 4.88
N ILE A 2 -0.39 10.08 5.24
CA ILE A 2 0.89 9.67 4.68
C ILE A 2 0.71 8.27 4.06
N GLY A 3 1.01 8.15 2.77
CA GLY A 3 1.14 6.88 2.06
C GLY A 3 2.59 6.69 1.62
N SER A 4 3.10 5.47 1.74
CA SER A 4 4.46 5.14 1.30
C SER A 4 4.55 3.67 0.92
N HIS A 5 5.69 3.27 0.38
CA HIS A 5 6.01 1.89 0.12
C HIS A 5 7.30 1.48 0.83
N LEU A 6 7.37 0.21 1.22
CA LEU A 6 8.59 -0.39 1.76
C LEU A 6 8.95 -1.62 0.92
N GLY A 7 10.14 -1.59 0.32
CA GLY A 7 10.64 -2.68 -0.50
C GLY A 7 9.77 -2.99 -1.72
N ARG A 8 9.82 -4.24 -2.18
CA ARG A 8 9.02 -4.76 -3.31
C ARG A 8 8.37 -6.10 -2.90
N PRO A 9 7.33 -6.05 -2.06
CA PRO A 9 6.65 -7.25 -1.59
C PRO A 9 6.00 -7.99 -2.76
N LYS A 10 6.16 -9.32 -2.83
CA LYS A 10 5.44 -10.17 -3.79
C LYS A 10 4.03 -10.54 -3.30
N ALA A 11 3.85 -10.53 -1.98
CA ALA A 11 2.59 -10.75 -1.27
C ALA A 11 2.57 -9.86 -0.01
N VAL A 12 1.42 -9.78 0.66
CA VAL A 12 1.33 -9.11 1.96
C VAL A 12 2.23 -9.85 2.96
N ASP A 13 3.21 -9.15 3.51
CA ASP A 13 4.23 -9.72 4.39
C ASP A 13 4.60 -8.69 5.45
N ASP A 14 4.54 -9.11 6.73
CA ASP A 14 4.79 -8.27 7.89
C ASP A 14 6.17 -7.58 7.82
N LYS A 15 7.18 -8.21 7.22
CA LYS A 15 8.51 -7.62 7.02
C LYS A 15 8.47 -6.30 6.26
N TYR A 16 7.51 -6.13 5.35
CA TYR A 16 7.32 -4.93 4.55
C TYR A 16 6.20 -4.03 5.08
N SER A 17 5.63 -4.31 6.25
CA SER A 17 4.62 -3.43 6.85
C SER A 17 5.22 -2.08 7.26
N LEU A 18 4.48 -1.01 7.02
CA LEU A 18 4.83 0.33 7.49
C LEU A 18 4.54 0.52 8.98
N ARG A 19 3.86 -0.43 9.63
CA ARG A 19 3.65 -0.40 11.08
C ARG A 19 4.96 -0.28 11.86
N HIS A 20 6.03 -0.89 11.35
CA HIS A 20 7.36 -0.87 11.97
C HIS A 20 7.98 0.53 12.04
N ILE A 21 7.63 1.43 11.11
CA ILE A 21 8.17 2.80 11.09
C ILE A 21 7.28 3.80 11.82
N ARG A 22 6.03 3.44 12.17
CA ARG A 22 5.05 4.32 12.81
C ARG A 22 5.62 5.07 14.01
N GLN A 23 6.24 4.36 14.96
CA GLN A 23 6.78 4.95 16.19
C GLN A 23 7.90 5.97 15.89
N HIS A 24 8.75 5.66 14.90
CA HIS A 24 9.82 6.57 14.51
C HIS A 24 9.28 7.84 13.86
N VAL A 25 8.28 7.70 12.97
CA VAL A 25 7.59 8.84 12.34
C VAL A 25 6.90 9.71 13.39
N ALA A 26 6.18 9.11 14.36
CA ALA A 26 5.54 9.84 15.45
C ALA A 26 6.55 10.67 16.26
N LYS A 27 7.71 10.08 16.58
CA LYS A 27 8.78 10.79 17.29
C LYS A 27 9.33 11.98 16.50
N LEU A 28 9.50 11.84 15.20
CA LEU A 28 10.02 12.92 14.34
C LEU A 28 9.01 14.06 14.15
N LEU A 29 7.72 13.73 14.05
CA LEU A 29 6.66 14.71 13.87
C LEU A 29 6.21 15.35 15.19
N GLY A 30 6.54 14.76 16.33
CA GLY A 30 6.12 15.25 17.65
C GLY A 30 4.63 15.09 17.93
N VAL A 31 3.92 14.29 17.13
CA VAL A 31 2.48 14.00 17.24
C VAL A 31 2.25 12.49 17.16
N ASP A 32 1.17 12.01 17.76
CA ASP A 32 0.81 10.61 17.58
C ASP A 32 0.42 10.35 16.12
N VAL A 33 0.85 9.19 15.63
CA VAL A 33 0.59 8.75 14.26
C VAL A 33 -0.35 7.57 14.34
N GLN A 34 -1.58 7.78 13.88
CA GLN A 34 -2.55 6.72 13.69
C GLN A 34 -2.11 5.82 12.53
N PHE A 35 -2.48 4.54 12.59
CA PHE A 35 -2.14 3.57 11.56
C PHE A 35 -3.39 2.90 11.01
N ALA A 36 -3.50 2.82 9.69
CA ALA A 36 -4.51 2.01 9.02
C ALA A 36 -3.87 0.72 8.50
N SER A 37 -4.49 -0.44 8.78
CA SER A 37 -4.04 -1.76 8.28
C SER A 37 -4.15 -1.92 6.77
N ASP A 38 -4.76 -0.95 6.11
CA ASP A 38 -5.02 -0.93 4.69
C ASP A 38 -4.82 0.51 4.15
N CYS A 39 -4.70 0.66 2.84
CA CYS A 39 -4.54 1.94 2.18
C CYS A 39 -5.67 2.32 1.22
N VAL A 40 -6.55 1.37 0.84
CA VAL A 40 -7.67 1.63 -0.08
C VAL A 40 -9.04 1.18 0.43
N GLY A 41 -9.10 0.39 1.50
CA GLY A 41 -10.37 -0.09 2.06
C GLY A 41 -11.10 0.89 2.96
N GLN A 42 -12.27 0.45 3.42
CA GLN A 42 -13.20 1.24 4.22
C GLN A 42 -12.58 1.74 5.52
N GLU A 43 -11.68 0.97 6.15
CA GLU A 43 -10.96 1.39 7.36
C GLU A 43 -10.09 2.63 7.10
N ALA A 44 -9.35 2.65 6.00
CA ALA A 44 -8.50 3.77 5.62
C ALA A 44 -9.34 5.03 5.35
N ALA A 45 -10.46 4.88 4.63
CA ALA A 45 -11.38 5.96 4.35
C ALA A 45 -12.03 6.55 5.63
N LEU A 46 -12.49 5.68 6.54
CA LEU A 46 -13.08 6.11 7.81
C LEU A 46 -12.06 6.85 8.70
N LYS A 47 -10.85 6.29 8.84
CA LYS A 47 -9.77 6.94 9.62
C LYS A 47 -9.34 8.26 8.99
N ALA A 48 -9.22 8.31 7.66
CA ALA A 48 -8.87 9.54 6.96
C ALA A 48 -9.96 10.62 7.12
N SER A 49 -11.23 10.24 7.10
CA SER A 49 -12.35 11.16 7.30
C SER A 49 -12.50 11.63 8.75
N ALA A 50 -12.03 10.84 9.72
CA ALA A 50 -12.09 11.18 11.15
C ALA A 50 -10.92 12.07 11.62
N LEU A 51 -9.86 12.20 10.81
CA LEU A 51 -8.67 12.98 11.16
C LEU A 51 -9.01 14.44 11.48
N GLN A 52 -8.50 14.90 12.62
CA GLN A 52 -8.55 16.29 13.02
C GLN A 52 -7.31 17.06 12.55
N PRO A 53 -7.37 18.39 12.46
CA PRO A 53 -6.20 19.21 12.17
C PRO A 53 -5.06 18.93 13.16
N GLY A 54 -3.87 18.64 12.62
CA GLY A 54 -2.69 18.29 13.43
C GLY A 54 -2.52 16.79 13.70
N GLU A 55 -3.52 15.96 13.38
CA GLU A 55 -3.39 14.51 13.45
C GLU A 55 -2.77 13.93 12.17
N VAL A 56 -2.09 12.81 12.34
CA VAL A 56 -1.39 12.13 11.24
C VAL A 56 -1.88 10.69 11.15
N LEU A 57 -2.25 10.28 9.94
CA LEU A 57 -2.54 8.89 9.59
C LEU A 57 -1.46 8.36 8.66
N LEU A 58 -0.84 7.26 9.05
CA LEU A 58 0.03 6.44 8.22
C LEU A 58 -0.77 5.25 7.68
N LEU A 59 -0.81 5.12 6.36
CA LEU A 59 -1.43 3.99 5.69
C LEU A 59 -0.47 2.80 5.65
N GLU A 60 -1.01 1.60 5.47
CA GLU A 60 -0.20 0.41 5.21
C GLU A 60 0.53 0.53 3.85
N ASN A 61 1.58 -0.27 3.68
CA ASN A 61 2.41 -0.32 2.49
C ASN A 61 1.56 -0.41 1.23
N LEU A 62 1.65 0.64 0.43
CA LEU A 62 0.83 0.79 -0.76
C LEU A 62 1.08 -0.33 -1.79
N ARG A 63 2.30 -0.87 -1.81
CA ARG A 63 2.63 -2.06 -2.63
C ARG A 63 2.02 -3.35 -2.08
N PHE A 64 1.23 -3.37 -1.03
CA PHE A 64 0.42 -4.56 -0.75
C PHE A 64 -0.72 -4.73 -1.74
N HIS A 65 -1.14 -3.65 -2.39
CA HIS A 65 -2.11 -3.69 -3.47
C HIS A 65 -1.41 -3.80 -4.80
N ALA A 66 -1.74 -4.87 -5.54
CA ALA A 66 -1.14 -5.15 -6.84
C ALA A 66 -1.37 -4.01 -7.84
N GLU A 67 -2.46 -3.26 -7.63
CA GLU A 67 -2.86 -2.10 -8.43
C GLU A 67 -1.80 -1.00 -8.44
N GLU A 68 -1.02 -0.85 -7.37
CA GLU A 68 0.02 0.18 -7.30
C GLU A 68 1.30 -0.18 -8.07
N GLU A 69 1.70 -1.46 -8.11
CA GLU A 69 2.92 -1.83 -8.85
C GLU A 69 2.73 -1.83 -10.37
N GLY A 70 1.48 -1.75 -10.86
CA GLY A 70 1.16 -1.85 -12.29
C GLY A 70 1.70 -3.14 -12.92
N LYS A 71 1.90 -4.18 -12.11
CA LYS A 71 2.38 -5.50 -12.50
C LYS A 71 1.42 -6.56 -11.99
N PRO A 72 0.98 -7.49 -12.86
CA PRO A 72 0.17 -8.62 -12.45
C PRO A 72 0.92 -9.49 -11.42
N ARG A 73 0.24 -9.84 -10.32
CA ARG A 73 0.72 -10.78 -9.30
C ARG A 73 0.17 -12.18 -9.55
N GLY A 74 0.88 -13.20 -9.04
CA GLY A 74 0.44 -14.60 -9.15
C GLY A 74 0.64 -15.22 -10.53
N LEU A 75 1.49 -14.62 -11.37
CA LEU A 75 1.90 -15.27 -12.61
C LEU A 75 2.80 -16.49 -12.30
N PRO A 76 2.63 -17.61 -13.01
CA PRO A 76 3.58 -18.71 -12.98
C PRO A 76 5.01 -18.24 -13.26
N ASP A 77 6.01 -18.86 -12.64
CA ASP A 77 7.42 -18.50 -12.86
C ASP A 77 7.84 -18.70 -14.33
N ASP A 78 7.18 -19.62 -15.04
CA ASP A 78 7.31 -19.92 -16.47
C ASP A 78 6.38 -19.08 -17.38
N ALA A 79 5.67 -18.09 -16.83
CA ALA A 79 4.78 -17.25 -17.61
C ALA A 79 5.52 -16.56 -18.76
N THR A 80 4.99 -16.73 -19.97
CA THR A 80 5.53 -16.11 -21.18
C THR A 80 5.41 -14.59 -21.13
N ASP A 81 6.24 -13.90 -21.91
CA ASP A 81 6.17 -12.43 -22.01
C ASP A 81 4.80 -11.95 -22.53
N GLU A 82 4.13 -12.76 -23.34
CA GLU A 82 2.77 -12.52 -23.83
C GLU A 82 1.73 -12.59 -22.70
N MET A 83 1.83 -13.59 -21.81
CA MET A 83 0.96 -13.70 -20.64
C MET A 83 1.18 -12.53 -19.66
N LYS A 84 2.44 -12.15 -19.43
CA LYS A 84 2.81 -10.99 -18.61
C LYS A 84 2.26 -9.69 -19.21
N ALA A 85 2.36 -9.51 -20.52
CA ALA A 85 1.87 -8.33 -21.23
C ALA A 85 0.34 -8.26 -21.23
N ALA A 86 -0.36 -9.38 -21.46
CA ALA A 86 -1.81 -9.46 -21.43
C ALA A 86 -2.37 -9.12 -20.05
N ALA A 87 -1.84 -9.74 -18.99
CA ALA A 87 -2.27 -9.49 -17.62
C ALA A 87 -1.97 -8.04 -17.18
N LYS A 88 -0.85 -7.46 -17.62
CA LYS A 88 -0.54 -6.03 -17.39
C LYS A 88 -1.50 -5.10 -18.14
N LYS A 89 -1.88 -5.44 -19.37
CA LYS A 89 -2.81 -4.65 -20.19
C LYS A 89 -4.22 -4.67 -19.60
N GLU A 90 -4.70 -5.84 -19.16
CA GLU A 90 -6.00 -5.99 -18.52
C GLU A 90 -6.06 -5.19 -17.20
N MET A 91 -5.02 -5.30 -16.37
CA MET A 91 -4.91 -4.57 -15.11
C MET A 91 -4.89 -3.06 -15.31
N LYS A 92 -4.11 -2.56 -16.29
CA LYS A 92 -4.05 -1.13 -16.62
C LYS A 92 -5.37 -0.59 -17.19
N THR A 93 -6.18 -1.46 -17.79
CA THR A 93 -7.51 -1.10 -18.29
C THR A 93 -8.51 -0.96 -17.16
N LYS A 94 -8.40 -1.80 -16.11
CA LYS A 94 -9.21 -1.68 -14.88
C LYS A 94 -8.85 -0.47 -14.01
N GLN A 95 -7.66 0.11 -14.20
CA GLN A 95 -7.17 1.31 -13.50
C GLN A 95 -7.54 2.64 -14.17
N ARG A 96 -8.29 2.61 -15.29
CA ARG A 96 -8.78 3.79 -16.01
C ARG A 96 -10.26 3.98 -15.77
#